data_AF-A0A7Y9HKV5-F1
#
_entry.id   AF-A0A7Y9HKV5-F1
#
_cell.length_a   1.000
_cell.length_b   1.000
_cell.length_c   1.000
_cell.angle_alpha   90.00
_cell.angle_beta   90.00
_cell.angle_gamma   90.00
#
_symmetry.space_group_name_H-M   'P 1'
#
loop_
_entity.id
_entity.type
_entity.pdbx_description
1 polymer ?
#
loop_
_entity_poly.entity_id
_entity_poly.type
_entity_poly.pdbx_seq_one_letter_code
_entity_poly.pdbx_strand_id
1 'polypeptide(L)'
;MSHAYVPPERKPTVQYDDAIVSFEVEGDLVIGEGKAEAALDHALDQQLFHIRMANSQGRREAASLLLKKMYGWRGYAVDHGVTHAPNKITLFAETGGQTVGTMSLCLDNDDIGLPADENFRDKLDELRAQHRRLCEPSRLAIDKGVSKRVFAALIHISYIYAHNIHGYTDYVIEVNPRHVMFYKRMLGFRDFGGERECTRVGAPAVLLRLELEYMGEQIRKFGGLMEQHGSERSFYPYFFPTWDEPGITGRLISGAT
;
A
#
# COMPACT_ATOMS: atom_id res chain seq x y z
N MET A 1 8.12 -62.49 -11.60
CA MET A 1 8.59 -61.12 -11.34
C MET A 1 7.45 -60.17 -11.66
N SER A 2 6.63 -59.80 -10.66
CA SER A 2 5.53 -58.85 -10.85
C SER A 2 6.01 -57.43 -10.52
N HIS A 3 5.98 -56.54 -11.52
CA HIS A 3 6.16 -55.11 -11.27
C HIS A 3 4.92 -54.56 -10.58
N ALA A 4 5.07 -54.15 -9.32
CA ALA A 4 4.03 -53.45 -8.57
C ALA A 4 3.86 -52.04 -9.15
N TYR A 5 2.63 -51.68 -9.48
CA TYR A 5 2.23 -50.33 -9.85
C TYR A 5 2.44 -49.39 -8.66
N VAL A 6 3.35 -48.43 -8.79
CA VAL A 6 3.57 -47.36 -7.81
C VAL A 6 2.73 -46.17 -8.28
N PRO A 7 1.68 -45.76 -7.55
CA PRO A 7 0.92 -44.57 -7.91
C PRO A 7 1.82 -43.33 -7.79
N PRO A 8 1.66 -42.33 -8.68
CA PRO A 8 2.45 -41.11 -8.60
C PRO A 8 2.20 -40.43 -7.26
N GLU A 9 3.28 -40.08 -6.56
CA GLU A 9 3.21 -39.21 -5.39
C GLU A 9 2.42 -37.95 -5.77
N ARG A 10 1.30 -37.73 -5.09
CA ARG A 10 0.63 -36.43 -5.12
C ARG A 10 1.65 -35.42 -4.61
N LYS A 11 2.18 -34.60 -5.52
CA LYS A 11 2.91 -33.39 -5.13
C LYS A 11 2.06 -32.67 -4.09
N PRO A 12 2.62 -32.25 -2.94
CA PRO A 12 1.88 -31.48 -1.96
C PRO A 12 1.26 -30.29 -2.69
N THR A 13 -0.06 -30.22 -2.66
CA THR A 13 -0.81 -29.05 -3.11
C THR A 13 -0.31 -27.93 -2.22
N VAL A 14 0.44 -26.97 -2.77
CA VAL A 14 1.03 -25.94 -1.93
C VAL A 14 -0.12 -25.09 -1.39
N GLN A 15 -0.44 -25.31 -0.14
CA GLN A 15 -1.44 -24.57 0.60
C GLN A 15 -0.76 -23.28 1.07
N TYR A 16 -0.86 -22.22 0.26
CA TYR A 16 -0.38 -20.89 0.61
C TYR A 16 -1.58 -20.02 1.00
N ASP A 17 -2.04 -20.07 2.24
CA ASP A 17 -2.99 -19.04 2.70
C ASP A 17 -2.41 -18.13 3.78
N ASP A 18 -1.28 -17.55 3.39
CA ASP A 18 -0.49 -16.59 4.17
C ASP A 18 -0.98 -15.15 3.97
N ALA A 19 -2.25 -14.97 3.60
CA ALA A 19 -2.79 -13.67 3.25
C ALA A 19 -3.17 -12.89 4.53
N ILE A 20 -2.83 -11.60 4.57
CA ILE A 20 -3.36 -10.69 5.60
C ILE A 20 -4.87 -10.54 5.41
N VAL A 21 -5.34 -10.50 4.17
CA VAL A 21 -6.76 -10.51 3.82
C VAL A 21 -6.92 -10.97 2.38
N SER A 22 -8.03 -11.64 2.12
CA SER A 22 -8.47 -12.04 0.78
C SER A 22 -9.86 -11.45 0.55
N PHE A 23 -10.11 -10.89 -0.64
CA PHE A 23 -11.43 -10.35 -0.98
C PHE A 23 -11.71 -10.46 -2.48
N GLU A 24 -12.97 -10.68 -2.81
CA GLU A 24 -13.46 -10.71 -4.19
C GLU A 24 -13.92 -9.32 -4.62
N VAL A 25 -13.77 -9.03 -5.90
CA VAL A 25 -14.25 -7.80 -6.53
C VAL A 25 -15.11 -8.14 -7.74
N GLU A 26 -16.35 -7.65 -7.74
CA GLU A 26 -17.28 -7.72 -8.86
C GLU A 26 -17.48 -6.32 -9.47
N GLY A 27 -17.26 -6.17 -10.79
CA GLY A 27 -17.77 -5.02 -11.58
C GLY A 27 -17.27 -3.62 -11.18
N ASP A 28 -16.07 -3.50 -10.61
CA ASP A 28 -15.65 -2.30 -9.86
C ASP A 28 -14.88 -1.24 -10.68
N LEU A 29 -14.87 0.00 -10.21
CA LEU A 29 -14.16 1.11 -10.87
C LEU A 29 -12.64 0.94 -10.76
N VAL A 30 -11.98 0.87 -11.91
CA VAL A 30 -10.51 0.72 -12.02
C VAL A 30 -9.76 2.04 -11.78
N ILE A 31 -8.49 1.96 -11.38
CA ILE A 31 -7.61 3.13 -11.23
C ILE A 31 -6.99 3.51 -12.59
N GLY A 32 -7.17 4.75 -13.05
CA GLY A 32 -6.51 5.32 -14.24
C GLY A 32 -6.61 6.85 -14.34
N GLU A 33 -5.52 7.52 -14.73
CA GLU A 33 -5.49 8.94 -15.15
C GLU A 33 -5.38 9.00 -16.69
N GLY A 34 -6.30 9.71 -17.36
CA GLY A 34 -6.21 10.03 -18.81
C GLY A 34 -7.19 9.26 -19.71
N LYS A 35 -7.60 9.92 -20.82
CA LYS A 35 -8.76 9.63 -21.69
C LYS A 35 -9.07 8.15 -21.92
N ALA A 36 -10.37 7.85 -21.85
CA ALA A 36 -10.98 6.59 -22.26
C ALA A 36 -10.56 6.23 -23.69
N GLU A 37 -9.61 5.30 -23.82
CA GLU A 37 -9.41 4.52 -25.03
C GLU A 37 -9.51 3.05 -24.66
N ALA A 38 -10.50 2.42 -25.30
CA ALA A 38 -10.84 1.01 -25.36
C ALA A 38 -10.53 0.17 -24.10
N ALA A 39 -11.58 -0.04 -23.31
CA ALA A 39 -11.67 -1.21 -22.45
C ALA A 39 -11.25 -2.44 -23.26
N LEU A 40 -10.11 -3.03 -22.89
CA LEU A 40 -9.83 -4.40 -23.24
C LEU A 40 -10.85 -5.22 -22.47
N ASP A 41 -11.81 -5.83 -23.19
CA ASP A 41 -12.79 -6.79 -22.71
C ASP A 41 -12.11 -7.78 -21.75
N HIS A 42 -12.21 -7.49 -20.46
CA HIS A 42 -12.11 -8.51 -19.43
C HIS A 42 -13.55 -8.83 -19.11
N ALA A 43 -13.96 -10.06 -19.40
CA ALA A 43 -15.22 -10.59 -18.94
C ALA A 43 -15.39 -10.26 -17.44
N LEU A 44 -16.64 -10.13 -17.00
CA LEU A 44 -17.04 -9.95 -15.60
C LEU A 44 -16.64 -11.17 -14.74
N ASP A 45 -15.34 -11.46 -14.66
CA ASP A 45 -14.75 -12.47 -13.80
C ASP A 45 -14.55 -11.84 -12.43
N GLN A 46 -15.19 -12.42 -11.43
CA GLN A 46 -14.89 -12.19 -10.01
C GLN A 46 -13.37 -12.35 -9.81
N GLN A 47 -12.66 -11.25 -9.55
CA GLN A 47 -11.23 -11.31 -9.27
C GLN A 47 -11.04 -11.44 -7.76
N LEU A 48 -10.44 -12.56 -7.33
CA LEU A 48 -9.98 -12.76 -5.96
C LEU A 48 -8.61 -12.08 -5.79
N PHE A 49 -8.52 -11.17 -4.82
CA PHE A 49 -7.29 -10.49 -4.45
C PHE A 49 -6.79 -10.95 -3.09
N HIS A 50 -5.47 -11.10 -2.96
CA HIS A 50 -4.79 -11.40 -1.71
C HIS A 50 -3.83 -10.26 -1.36
N ILE A 51 -3.96 -9.68 -0.17
CA ILE A 51 -2.94 -8.76 0.36
C ILE A 51 -1.99 -9.52 1.27
N ARG A 52 -0.69 -9.36 1.06
CA ARG A 52 0.37 -10.07 1.77
C ARG A 52 1.47 -9.11 2.21
N MET A 53 2.27 -9.53 3.19
CA MET A 53 3.50 -8.83 3.62
C MET A 53 4.74 -9.55 3.08
N ALA A 54 5.70 -8.80 2.54
CA ALA A 54 6.96 -9.33 2.03
C ALA A 54 7.96 -9.60 3.17
N ASN A 55 7.70 -10.66 3.92
CA ASN A 55 8.54 -11.16 5.01
C ASN A 55 9.68 -12.10 4.56
N SER A 56 9.64 -12.62 3.33
CA SER A 56 10.70 -13.44 2.72
C SER A 56 11.43 -12.74 1.57
N GLN A 57 12.66 -13.18 1.26
CA GLN A 57 13.49 -12.60 0.20
C GLN A 57 12.81 -12.70 -1.18
N GLY A 58 12.28 -13.86 -1.54
CA GLY A 58 11.60 -14.06 -2.83
C GLY A 58 10.35 -13.19 -3.02
N ARG A 59 9.58 -12.93 -1.95
CA ARG A 59 8.43 -12.02 -2.01
C ARG A 59 8.85 -10.56 -2.21
N ARG A 60 10.01 -10.16 -1.67
CA ARG A 60 10.58 -8.81 -1.90
C ARG A 60 11.06 -8.64 -3.34
N GLU A 61 11.61 -9.70 -3.94
CA GLU A 61 12.03 -9.67 -5.34
C GLU A 61 10.83 -9.47 -6.27
N ALA A 62 9.72 -10.17 -6.05
CA ALA A 62 8.48 -10.00 -6.81
C ALA A 62 7.93 -8.55 -6.71
N ALA A 63 7.84 -8.00 -5.49
CA ALA A 63 7.44 -6.61 -5.29
C ALA A 63 8.40 -5.62 -5.98
N SER A 64 9.71 -5.90 -5.94
CA SER A 64 10.73 -5.07 -6.60
C SER A 64 10.62 -5.11 -8.13
N LEU A 65 10.25 -6.26 -8.71
CA LEU A 65 10.00 -6.39 -10.16
C LEU A 65 8.79 -5.54 -10.60
N LEU A 66 7.69 -5.52 -9.83
CA LEU A 66 6.56 -4.64 -10.12
C LEU A 66 6.95 -3.16 -10.05
N LEU A 67 7.76 -2.77 -9.06
CA LEU A 67 8.29 -1.40 -8.98
C LEU A 67 9.12 -1.04 -10.21
N LYS A 68 10.02 -1.92 -10.66
CA LYS A 68 10.78 -1.72 -11.91
C LYS A 68 9.86 -1.52 -13.10
N LYS A 69 8.85 -2.37 -13.25
CA LYS A 69 7.85 -2.24 -14.34
C LYS A 69 7.15 -0.88 -14.30
N MET A 70 6.74 -0.43 -13.12
CA MET A 70 5.88 0.76 -12.95
C MET A 70 6.63 2.10 -12.88
N TYR A 71 7.88 2.10 -12.44
CA TYR A 71 8.72 3.29 -12.36
C TYR A 71 9.75 3.38 -13.50
N GLY A 72 10.15 2.24 -14.07
CA GLY A 72 11.15 2.16 -15.16
C GLY A 72 10.69 2.84 -16.44
N TRP A 73 9.41 2.75 -16.81
CA TRP A 73 8.87 3.47 -17.97
C TRP A 73 8.81 4.99 -17.78
N ARG A 74 8.92 5.48 -16.53
CA ARG A 74 8.96 6.91 -16.19
C ARG A 74 10.39 7.43 -15.95
N GLY A 75 11.41 6.61 -16.17
CA GLY A 75 12.82 7.00 -16.05
C GLY A 75 13.34 7.12 -14.62
N TYR A 76 12.59 6.69 -13.61
CA TYR A 76 13.07 6.70 -12.22
C TYR A 76 14.01 5.52 -11.95
N ALA A 77 15.19 5.80 -11.39
CA ALA A 77 16.09 4.76 -10.88
C ALA A 77 15.49 4.16 -9.60
N VAL A 78 15.20 2.86 -9.63
CA VAL A 78 14.75 2.12 -8.43
C VAL A 78 16.00 1.48 -7.83
N ASP A 79 16.55 2.06 -6.76
CA ASP A 79 17.71 1.48 -6.08
C ASP A 79 17.36 0.12 -5.44
N HIS A 80 18.22 -0.88 -5.66
CA HIS A 80 18.02 -2.29 -5.31
C HIS A 80 18.54 -2.67 -3.93
N GLY A 81 19.10 -1.72 -3.19
CA GLY A 81 19.50 -1.91 -1.79
C GLY A 81 18.29 -2.04 -0.85
N VAL A 82 17.51 -3.11 -0.95
CA VAL A 82 16.58 -3.51 0.11
C VAL A 82 17.30 -4.51 1.02
N THR A 83 18.37 -4.04 1.65
CA THR A 83 18.81 -4.60 2.92
C THR A 83 17.69 -4.38 3.93
N HIS A 84 17.45 -5.38 4.79
CA HIS A 84 16.46 -5.33 5.86
C HIS A 84 16.63 -4.06 6.70
N ALA A 85 15.86 -3.01 6.39
CA ALA A 85 15.70 -1.89 7.29
C ALA A 85 14.64 -2.33 8.31
N PRO A 86 14.99 -2.52 9.59
CA PRO A 86 14.06 -3.04 10.61
C PRO A 86 12.81 -2.16 10.79
N ASN A 87 12.87 -0.92 10.32
CA ASN A 87 11.80 0.06 10.34
C ASN A 87 10.99 0.13 9.02
N LYS A 88 10.98 -0.93 8.21
CA LYS A 88 10.24 -0.93 6.93
C LYS A 88 9.47 -2.22 6.69
N ILE A 89 8.20 -2.08 6.32
CA ILE A 89 7.41 -3.19 5.77
C ILE A 89 7.08 -2.95 4.30
N THR A 90 6.84 -4.04 3.56
CA THR A 90 6.34 -3.97 2.19
C THR A 90 5.11 -4.87 2.08
N LEU A 91 4.01 -4.27 1.63
CA LEU A 91 2.76 -4.93 1.30
C LEU A 91 2.68 -5.12 -0.20
N PHE A 92 2.03 -6.20 -0.63
CA PHE A 92 1.74 -6.44 -2.03
C PHE A 92 0.38 -7.11 -2.20
N ALA A 93 -0.25 -6.84 -3.33
CA ALA A 93 -1.53 -7.37 -3.73
C ALA A 93 -1.33 -8.34 -4.89
N GLU A 94 -1.95 -9.51 -4.82
CA GLU A 94 -1.90 -10.54 -5.86
C GLU A 94 -3.29 -10.95 -6.33
N THR A 95 -3.41 -11.25 -7.61
CA THR A 95 -4.57 -11.94 -8.18
C THR A 95 -4.10 -12.90 -9.27
N GLY A 96 -4.69 -14.09 -9.36
CA GLY A 96 -4.26 -15.12 -10.33
C GLY A 96 -2.77 -15.49 -10.24
N GLY A 97 -2.15 -15.36 -9.06
CA GLY A 97 -0.72 -15.59 -8.86
C GLY A 97 0.21 -14.49 -9.40
N GLN A 98 -0.32 -13.35 -9.82
CA GLN A 98 0.44 -12.19 -10.28
C GLN A 98 0.36 -11.04 -9.28
N THR A 99 1.50 -10.42 -8.98
CA THR A 99 1.53 -9.20 -8.19
C THR A 99 1.03 -8.02 -9.01
N VAL A 100 -0.08 -7.42 -8.56
CA VAL A 100 -0.79 -6.33 -9.24
C VAL A 100 -0.72 -5.01 -8.48
N GLY A 101 -0.22 -5.02 -7.24
CA GLY A 101 -0.01 -3.81 -6.46
C GLY A 101 1.05 -4.00 -5.39
N THR A 102 1.70 -2.90 -5.00
CA THR A 102 2.66 -2.88 -3.90
C THR A 102 2.69 -1.52 -3.21
N MET A 103 3.03 -1.55 -1.93
CA MET A 103 3.30 -0.36 -1.13
C MET A 103 4.30 -0.69 -0.04
N SER A 104 5.29 0.16 0.16
CA SER A 104 6.14 0.11 1.36
C SER A 104 5.65 1.11 2.41
N LEU A 105 5.88 0.81 3.67
CA LEU A 105 5.71 1.75 4.78
C LEU A 105 7.04 1.85 5.53
N CYS A 106 7.61 3.04 5.56
CA CYS A 106 8.80 3.38 6.35
C CYS A 106 8.34 3.98 7.68
N LEU A 107 8.85 3.44 8.78
CA LEU A 107 8.60 3.91 10.13
C LEU A 107 9.76 4.80 10.57
N ASP A 108 9.47 6.00 11.06
CA ASP A 108 10.50 6.94 11.48
C ASP A 108 11.23 6.43 12.73
N ASN A 109 12.55 6.60 12.74
CA ASN A 109 13.37 6.38 13.92
C ASN A 109 14.61 7.30 13.87
N ASP A 110 15.23 7.51 15.02
CA ASP A 110 16.31 8.48 15.15
C ASP A 110 17.58 8.09 14.36
N ASP A 111 17.77 6.81 14.06
CA ASP A 111 18.97 6.29 13.40
C ASP A 111 18.90 6.40 11.86
N ILE A 112 17.74 6.14 11.27
CA ILE A 112 17.53 5.97 9.83
C ILE A 112 16.72 7.14 9.25
N GLY A 113 15.77 7.67 10.02
CA GLY A 113 14.82 8.68 9.55
C GLY A 113 13.83 8.16 8.50
N LEU A 114 13.19 9.10 7.82
CA LEU A 114 12.28 8.88 6.70
C LEU A 114 12.91 9.29 5.36
N PRO A 115 12.53 8.67 4.24
CA PRO A 115 12.98 9.12 2.92
C PRO A 115 12.72 10.62 2.65
N ALA A 116 11.62 11.18 3.16
CA ALA A 116 11.29 12.60 3.04
C ALA A 116 12.26 13.54 3.80
N ASP A 117 13.09 13.03 4.72
CA ASP A 117 14.11 13.84 5.40
C ASP A 117 15.10 14.46 4.43
N GLU A 118 15.37 13.80 3.30
CA GLU A 118 16.35 14.28 2.32
C GLU A 118 16.01 15.70 1.84
N ASN A 119 14.73 15.98 1.61
CA ASN A 119 14.27 17.27 1.09
C ASN A 119 13.53 18.11 2.13
N PHE A 120 13.05 17.52 3.23
CA PHE A 120 12.14 18.18 4.18
C PHE A 120 12.47 17.92 5.67
N ARG A 121 13.69 17.53 6.03
CA ARG A 121 14.09 17.30 7.43
C ARG A 121 13.71 18.44 8.37
N ASP A 122 13.95 19.69 7.97
CA ASP A 122 13.58 20.88 8.76
C ASP A 122 12.09 20.90 9.14
N LYS A 123 11.20 20.45 8.25
CA LYS A 123 9.76 20.36 8.51
C LYS A 123 9.39 19.14 9.34
N LEU A 124 10.01 17.99 9.08
CA LEU A 124 9.76 16.77 9.85
C LEU A 124 10.24 16.94 11.30
N ASP A 125 11.35 17.64 11.52
CA ASP A 125 11.87 17.95 12.84
C ASP A 125 10.91 18.85 13.65
N GLU A 126 10.13 19.73 13.01
CA GLU A 126 9.06 20.48 13.70
C GLU A 126 8.00 19.54 14.30
N LEU A 127 7.66 18.43 13.63
CA LEU A 127 6.71 17.43 14.14
C LEU A 127 7.35 16.55 15.21
N ARG A 128 8.59 16.10 15.00
CA ARG A 128 9.34 15.31 15.98
C ARG A 128 9.52 16.07 17.29
N ALA A 129 9.80 17.38 17.23
CA ALA A 129 9.86 18.26 18.39
C ALA A 129 8.51 18.39 19.14
N GLN A 130 7.39 18.13 18.46
CA GLN A 130 6.05 18.04 19.05
C GLN A 130 5.73 16.61 19.55
N HIS A 131 6.72 15.73 19.62
CA HIS A 131 6.57 14.31 19.97
C HIS A 131 5.61 13.53 19.06
N ARG A 132 5.41 14.02 17.82
CA ARG A 132 4.70 13.24 16.80
C ARG A 132 5.56 12.08 16.34
N ARG A 133 4.92 10.96 16.02
CA ARG A 133 5.55 9.74 15.52
C ARG A 133 5.20 9.58 14.05
N LEU A 134 6.19 9.73 13.19
CA LEU A 134 6.00 9.86 11.75
C LEU A 134 6.20 8.54 11.02
N CYS A 135 5.46 8.33 9.93
CA CYS A 135 5.74 7.24 9.01
C CYS A 135 5.43 7.67 7.58
N GLU A 136 6.09 7.04 6.62
CA GLU A 136 6.02 7.39 5.20
C GLU A 136 5.57 6.19 4.37
N PRO A 137 4.31 6.15 3.91
CA PRO A 137 3.92 5.31 2.80
C PRO A 137 4.73 5.69 1.56
N SER A 138 5.46 4.73 1.00
CA SER A 138 6.35 4.94 -0.14
C SER A 138 6.20 3.82 -1.16
N ARG A 139 6.75 4.02 -2.37
CA ARG A 139 6.79 3.00 -3.44
C ARG A 139 5.42 2.39 -3.74
N LEU A 140 4.37 3.22 -3.72
CA LEU A 140 3.02 2.81 -4.04
C LEU A 140 2.87 2.65 -5.56
N ALA A 141 2.62 1.43 -6.01
CA ALA A 141 2.39 1.12 -7.42
C ALA A 141 1.24 0.13 -7.56
N ILE A 142 0.33 0.37 -8.50
CA ILE A 142 -0.80 -0.51 -8.81
C ILE A 142 -0.91 -0.60 -10.33
N ASP A 143 -1.04 -1.82 -10.87
CA ASP A 143 -1.22 -2.06 -12.30
C ASP A 143 -2.51 -1.41 -12.81
N LYS A 144 -2.51 -1.01 -14.09
CA LYS A 144 -3.70 -0.44 -14.74
C LYS A 144 -4.83 -1.45 -14.76
N GLY A 145 -6.07 -1.00 -14.55
CA GLY A 145 -7.23 -1.89 -14.57
C GLY A 145 -7.53 -2.59 -13.24
N VAL A 146 -6.70 -2.38 -12.21
CA VAL A 146 -6.94 -2.93 -10.87
C VAL A 146 -7.96 -2.06 -10.12
N SER A 147 -8.83 -2.71 -9.33
CA SER A 147 -9.86 -2.05 -8.52
C SER A 147 -9.27 -1.09 -7.49
N LYS A 148 -10.00 0.01 -7.25
CA LYS A 148 -9.78 0.96 -6.14
C LYS A 148 -9.69 0.29 -4.78
N ARG A 149 -10.36 -0.85 -4.60
CA ARG A 149 -10.37 -1.63 -3.36
C ARG A 149 -8.97 -2.16 -3.01
N VAL A 150 -8.12 -2.44 -4.01
CA VAL A 150 -6.72 -2.84 -3.78
C VAL A 150 -5.91 -1.69 -3.18
N PHE A 151 -6.04 -0.48 -3.72
CA PHE A 151 -5.40 0.71 -3.14
C PHE A 151 -5.88 0.96 -1.72
N ALA A 152 -7.20 0.94 -1.51
CA ALA A 152 -7.81 1.12 -0.20
C ALA A 152 -7.33 0.07 0.82
N ALA A 153 -7.25 -1.21 0.41
CA ALA A 153 -6.78 -2.29 1.26
C ALA A 153 -5.31 -2.11 1.67
N LEU A 154 -4.42 -1.76 0.72
CA LEU A 154 -3.01 -1.50 1.01
C LEU A 154 -2.87 -0.38 2.05
N ILE A 155 -3.56 0.75 1.82
CA ILE A 155 -3.52 1.92 2.72
C ILE A 155 -4.15 1.63 4.09
N HIS A 156 -5.26 0.89 4.14
CA HIS A 156 -5.88 0.56 5.43
C HIS A 156 -5.00 -0.40 6.24
N ILE A 157 -4.40 -1.41 5.61
CA ILE A 157 -3.49 -2.33 6.29
C ILE A 157 -2.24 -1.60 6.80
N SER A 158 -1.70 -0.64 6.03
CA SER A 158 -0.60 0.19 6.54
C SER A 158 -1.04 1.07 7.71
N TYR A 159 -2.28 1.54 7.75
CA TYR A 159 -2.83 2.30 8.87
C TYR A 159 -2.90 1.45 10.12
N ILE A 160 -3.44 0.23 10.02
CA ILE A 160 -3.51 -0.71 11.14
C ILE A 160 -2.10 -1.01 11.66
N TYR A 161 -1.14 -1.23 10.75
CA TYR A 161 0.25 -1.47 11.15
C TYR A 161 0.88 -0.25 11.84
N ALA A 162 0.78 0.93 11.24
CA ALA A 162 1.40 2.14 11.77
C ALA A 162 0.76 2.59 13.09
N HIS A 163 -0.56 2.77 13.08
CA HIS A 163 -1.32 3.40 14.15
C HIS A 163 -1.73 2.39 15.23
N ASN A 164 -2.48 1.35 14.85
CA ASN A 164 -3.07 0.44 15.84
C ASN A 164 -2.02 -0.45 16.51
N ILE A 165 -1.01 -0.92 15.78
CA ILE A 165 0.05 -1.80 16.33
C ILE A 165 1.20 -0.98 16.91
N HIS A 166 1.73 -0.04 16.13
CA HIS A 166 2.97 0.64 16.49
C HIS A 166 2.78 2.02 17.09
N GLY A 167 1.57 2.60 17.10
CA GLY A 167 1.27 3.89 17.73
C GLY A 167 1.84 5.11 17.02
N TYR A 168 2.12 5.02 15.71
CA TYR A 168 2.47 6.19 14.91
C TYR A 168 1.26 7.13 14.80
N THR A 169 1.53 8.43 14.71
CA THR A 169 0.49 9.48 14.78
C THR A 169 0.24 10.14 13.44
N ASP A 170 1.22 10.10 12.52
CA ASP A 170 1.17 10.89 11.30
C ASP A 170 1.74 10.11 10.10
N TYR A 171 1.02 10.19 8.98
CA TYR A 171 1.62 9.98 7.68
C TYR A 171 2.21 11.27 7.14
N VAL A 172 3.40 11.15 6.56
CA VAL A 172 3.99 12.16 5.69
C VAL A 172 4.26 11.53 4.33
N ILE A 173 4.02 12.27 3.26
CA ILE A 173 4.32 11.83 1.90
C ILE A 173 4.96 12.96 1.10
N GLU A 174 5.97 12.61 0.33
CA GLU A 174 6.57 13.48 -0.68
C GLU A 174 5.95 13.12 -2.05
N VAL A 175 5.19 14.04 -2.64
CA VAL A 175 4.45 13.78 -3.88
C VAL A 175 4.70 14.82 -4.95
N ASN A 176 4.71 14.41 -6.22
CA ASN A 176 4.74 15.36 -7.33
C ASN A 176 3.50 16.29 -7.28
N PRO A 177 3.63 17.61 -7.54
CA PRO A 177 2.53 18.57 -7.52
C PRO A 177 1.26 18.10 -8.26
N ARG A 178 1.41 17.35 -9.36
CA ARG A 178 0.27 16.84 -10.15
C ARG A 178 -0.65 15.89 -9.39
N HIS A 179 -0.18 15.26 -8.31
CA HIS A 179 -0.94 14.30 -7.50
C HIS A 179 -1.42 14.87 -6.16
N VAL A 180 -1.07 16.12 -5.82
CA VAL A 180 -1.43 16.72 -4.53
C VAL A 180 -2.94 16.69 -4.31
N MET A 181 -3.72 17.15 -5.30
CA MET A 181 -5.19 17.20 -5.17
C MET A 181 -5.83 15.82 -5.01
N PHE A 182 -5.21 14.77 -5.57
CA PHE A 182 -5.66 13.40 -5.38
C PHE A 182 -5.56 13.00 -3.90
N TYR A 183 -4.40 13.15 -3.27
CA TYR A 183 -4.21 12.76 -1.87
C TYR A 183 -5.01 13.63 -0.89
N LYS A 184 -5.13 14.94 -1.16
CA LYS A 184 -5.95 15.84 -0.35
C LYS A 184 -7.44 15.46 -0.41
N ARG A 185 -7.97 15.22 -1.61
CA ARG A 185 -9.40 14.91 -1.80
C ARG A 185 -9.75 13.50 -1.36
N MET A 186 -8.90 12.52 -1.66
CA MET A 186 -9.25 11.11 -1.51
C MET A 186 -8.93 10.54 -0.12
N LEU A 187 -7.99 11.15 0.61
CA LEU A 187 -7.52 10.70 1.92
C LEU A 187 -7.41 11.82 2.96
N GLY A 188 -7.71 13.08 2.60
CA GLY A 188 -7.69 14.19 3.55
C GLY A 188 -6.31 14.69 3.95
N PHE A 189 -5.26 14.38 3.18
CA PHE A 189 -3.94 14.97 3.39
C PHE A 189 -3.99 16.50 3.35
N ARG A 190 -3.07 17.16 4.06
CA ARG A 190 -2.92 18.62 4.11
C ARG A 190 -1.50 19.01 3.74
N ASP A 191 -1.34 20.22 3.19
CA ASP A 191 -0.01 20.75 2.87
C ASP A 191 0.77 21.00 4.16
N PHE A 192 2.05 20.66 4.19
CA PHE A 192 2.88 20.82 5.39
C PHE A 192 4.26 21.43 5.13
N GLY A 193 4.93 21.09 4.01
CA GLY A 193 6.31 21.55 3.75
C GLY A 193 6.51 22.45 2.53
N GLY A 194 5.44 22.80 1.81
CA GLY A 194 5.54 23.53 0.54
C GLY A 194 6.16 22.70 -0.59
N GLU A 195 6.40 23.35 -1.74
CA GLU A 195 7.06 22.74 -2.90
C GLU A 195 8.58 22.90 -2.80
N ARG A 196 9.33 21.83 -3.06
CA ARG A 196 10.79 21.78 -3.15
C ARG A 196 11.20 20.88 -4.32
N GLU A 197 12.44 21.02 -4.76
CA GLU A 197 13.02 20.04 -5.68
C GLU A 197 13.32 18.73 -4.95
N CYS A 198 12.90 17.60 -5.52
CA CYS A 198 13.28 16.28 -5.05
C CYS A 198 14.62 15.90 -5.68
N THR A 199 15.67 15.86 -4.87
CA THR A 199 17.03 15.45 -5.29
C THR A 199 17.09 14.04 -5.88
N ARG A 200 16.26 13.11 -5.39
CA ARG A 200 16.24 11.71 -5.83
C ARG A 200 15.84 11.54 -7.30
N VAL A 201 15.04 12.47 -7.82
CA VAL A 201 14.47 12.35 -9.16
C VAL A 201 14.57 13.61 -10.02
N GLY A 202 15.12 14.71 -9.48
CA GLY A 202 15.28 15.98 -10.18
C GLY A 202 13.96 16.62 -10.63
N ALA A 203 12.91 16.53 -9.81
CA ALA A 203 11.59 17.08 -10.14
C ALA A 203 10.93 17.74 -8.93
N PRO A 204 9.96 18.66 -9.13
CA PRO A 204 9.21 19.26 -8.02
C PRO A 204 8.46 18.23 -7.19
N ALA A 205 8.44 18.44 -5.88
CA ALA A 205 7.77 17.64 -4.89
C ALA A 205 7.16 18.52 -3.78
N VAL A 206 6.01 18.11 -3.27
CA VAL A 206 5.28 18.78 -2.18
C VAL A 206 5.17 17.81 -1.02
N LEU A 207 5.50 18.29 0.18
CA LEU A 207 5.31 17.51 1.40
C LEU A 207 3.88 17.69 1.92
N LEU A 208 3.17 16.57 2.03
CA LEU A 208 1.84 16.48 2.63
C LEU A 208 1.87 15.69 3.94
N ARG A 209 0.92 15.99 4.83
CA ARG A 209 0.73 15.34 6.13
C ARG A 209 -0.71 14.86 6.29
N LEU A 210 -0.91 13.71 6.92
CA LEU A 210 -2.21 13.19 7.34
C LEU A 210 -2.11 12.70 8.78
N GLU A 211 -2.91 13.27 9.67
CA GLU A 211 -3.04 12.80 11.05
C GLU A 211 -3.81 11.48 11.06
N LEU A 212 -3.23 10.43 11.65
CA LEU A 212 -3.83 9.10 11.65
C LEU A 212 -5.07 9.04 12.55
N GLU A 213 -5.18 9.90 13.56
CA GLU A 213 -6.41 10.03 14.34
C GLU A 213 -7.60 10.46 13.45
N TYR A 214 -7.41 11.48 12.60
CA TYR A 214 -8.43 11.88 11.62
C TYR A 214 -8.76 10.72 10.67
N MET A 215 -7.74 10.00 10.18
CA MET A 215 -7.95 8.83 9.34
C MET A 215 -8.82 7.77 10.04
N GLY A 216 -8.56 7.50 11.32
CA GLY A 216 -9.36 6.59 12.15
C GLY A 216 -10.80 7.05 12.36
N GLU A 217 -11.06 8.35 12.50
CA GLU A 217 -12.42 8.89 12.51
C GLU A 217 -13.16 8.63 11.19
N GLN A 218 -12.51 8.85 10.05
CA GLN A 218 -13.12 8.58 8.75
C GLN A 218 -13.35 7.08 8.52
N ILE A 219 -12.43 6.22 8.98
CA ILE A 219 -12.58 4.76 8.91
C ILE A 219 -13.79 4.31 9.75
N ARG A 220 -13.92 4.79 11.00
CA ARG A 220 -15.11 4.48 11.83
C ARG A 220 -16.42 4.93 11.20
N LYS A 221 -16.40 6.05 10.48
CA LYS A 221 -17.58 6.63 9.85
C LYS A 221 -17.99 5.92 8.55
N PHE A 222 -17.02 5.49 7.75
CA PHE A 222 -17.27 5.06 6.37
C PHE A 222 -16.79 3.64 6.03
N GLY A 223 -15.89 3.05 6.81
CA GLY A 223 -15.32 1.73 6.53
C GLY A 223 -16.40 0.66 6.30
N GLY A 224 -16.26 -0.10 5.21
CA GLY A 224 -17.20 -1.13 4.79
C GLY A 224 -18.46 -0.63 4.07
N LEU A 225 -18.64 0.68 3.89
CA LEU A 225 -19.83 1.26 3.26
C LEU A 225 -19.70 1.43 1.73
N MET A 226 -18.91 0.61 1.04
CA MET A 226 -18.66 0.78 -0.40
C MET A 226 -19.93 0.76 -1.26
N GLU A 227 -20.97 0.02 -0.87
CA GLU A 227 -22.26 -0.01 -1.58
C GLU A 227 -23.21 1.13 -1.17
N GLN A 228 -22.90 1.79 -0.05
CA GLN A 228 -23.76 2.77 0.63
C GLN A 228 -23.06 4.13 0.79
N HIS A 229 -22.01 4.40 0.00
CA HIS A 229 -21.15 5.58 0.15
C HIS A 229 -21.86 6.90 -0.20
N GLY A 230 -23.02 6.84 -0.86
CA GLY A 230 -23.84 8.02 -1.18
C GLY A 230 -23.05 9.08 -1.93
N SER A 231 -22.87 10.26 -1.32
CA SER A 231 -22.07 11.36 -1.89
C SER A 231 -20.59 11.35 -1.47
N GLU A 232 -20.16 10.42 -0.63
CA GLU A 232 -18.76 10.32 -0.19
C GLU A 232 -17.89 9.88 -1.36
N ARG A 233 -16.88 10.69 -1.68
CA ARG A 233 -16.03 10.51 -2.88
C ARG A 233 -14.58 10.15 -2.54
N SER A 234 -14.26 9.97 -1.26
CA SER A 234 -12.95 9.52 -0.75
C SER A 234 -12.77 8.00 -0.86
N PHE A 235 -11.61 7.49 -0.44
CA PHE A 235 -11.38 6.05 -0.36
C PHE A 235 -11.96 5.39 0.90
N TYR A 236 -12.35 6.14 1.92
CA TYR A 236 -12.77 5.58 3.20
C TYR A 236 -13.92 4.55 3.11
N PRO A 237 -14.92 4.68 2.21
CA PRO A 237 -15.92 3.63 2.02
C PRO A 237 -15.38 2.28 1.57
N TYR A 238 -14.22 2.28 0.88
CA TYR A 238 -13.55 1.07 0.38
C TYR A 238 -12.63 0.41 1.41
N PHE A 239 -12.44 1.05 2.57
CA PHE A 239 -11.64 0.47 3.64
C PHE A 239 -12.43 -0.64 4.34
N PHE A 240 -11.72 -1.60 4.93
CA PHE A 240 -12.35 -2.61 5.79
C PHE A 240 -13.21 -1.97 6.89
N PRO A 241 -14.35 -2.58 7.25
CA PRO A 241 -15.08 -2.18 8.43
C PRO A 241 -14.27 -2.45 9.69
N THR A 242 -14.56 -1.69 10.76
CA THR A 242 -13.77 -1.72 12.00
C THR A 242 -13.78 -3.08 12.71
N TRP A 243 -14.81 -3.91 12.51
CA TRP A 243 -14.86 -5.26 13.07
C TRP A 243 -13.90 -6.26 12.42
N ASP A 244 -13.37 -5.96 11.23
CA ASP A 244 -12.34 -6.78 10.57
C ASP A 244 -10.93 -6.46 11.08
N GLU A 245 -10.72 -5.27 11.67
CA GLU A 245 -9.41 -4.81 12.14
C GLU A 245 -8.72 -5.80 13.10
N PRO A 246 -9.39 -6.37 14.13
CA PRO A 246 -8.73 -7.30 15.05
C PRO A 246 -8.14 -8.53 14.35
N GLY A 247 -8.83 -9.07 13.35
CA GLY A 247 -8.36 -10.23 12.58
C GLY A 247 -7.15 -9.87 11.71
N ILE A 248 -7.18 -8.70 11.07
CA ILE A 248 -6.07 -8.16 10.27
C ILE A 248 -4.86 -7.90 11.19
N THR A 249 -5.06 -7.25 12.33
CA THR A 249 -4.03 -6.98 13.34
C THR A 249 -3.38 -8.29 13.80
N GLY A 250 -4.17 -9.32 14.12
CA GLY A 250 -3.64 -10.62 14.54
C GLY A 250 -2.68 -11.23 13.53
N ARG A 251 -3.03 -11.18 12.23
CA ARG A 251 -2.18 -11.69 11.14
C ARG A 251 -0.93 -10.84 10.89
N LEU A 252 -1.03 -9.52 11.07
CA LEU A 252 0.12 -8.62 10.99
C LEU A 252 1.13 -8.87 12.13
N ILE A 253 0.65 -9.12 13.36
CA ILE A 253 1.50 -9.37 14.54
C ILE A 253 2.16 -10.75 14.47
N SER A 254 1.41 -11.80 14.09
CA SER A 254 1.96 -13.15 13.97
C SER A 254 2.96 -13.28 12.81
N GLY A 255 3.11 -12.21 12.01
CA GLY A 255 3.92 -12.22 10.81
C GLY A 255 3.38 -13.19 9.75
N ALA A 256 2.12 -13.65 9.89
CA ALA A 256 1.52 -14.75 9.15
C ALA A 256 2.02 -14.75 7.71
N THR A 257 2.87 -15.75 7.53
CA THR A 257 3.94 -16.01 6.58
C THR A 257 3.52 -16.94 5.51
#